data_AF-A0A6N8XMP6-F1
#
_entry.id   AF-A0A6N8XMP6-F1
#
_cell.length_a   1.000
_cell.length_b   1.000
_cell.length_c   1.000
_cell.angle_alpha   90.00
_cell.angle_beta   90.00
_cell.angle_gamma   90.00
#
_symmetry.space_group_name_H-M   'P 1'
#
loop_
_entity.id
_entity.type
_entity.pdbx_description
1 polymer ?
#
loop_
_entity_poly.entity_id
_entity_poly.type
_entity_poly.pdbx_seq_one_letter_code
_entity_poly.pdbx_strand_id
1 'polypeptide(L)'
;PRRRQYYLHNILASQPDLNCRNPDVRRAGLDNLEFWLERGVDGIRLDAVNFCMHDPELRDNPAKPAVENEFLGSGQAQTPYAMQEHVFDHTHHDNLRYLEDIRSLLDRYEAVALGEVGSERSLNVIGEYTQGDHRLHMAYSFDLMGPDGSANHIRRTMDAIASEVRDGWCCLAIGNHDVQRVASRWTDNQPDPDAAKLFTVLLCCLRGAVCLYQGDELGLPEAEVPFERLKDPYGINFWPAYKGRDGCRTPMPWQAEAPNAGFTRATPWLPIDASHFELAVDRQQGSPDSVYECVRAFLYFRKRQPALLHGDLAFLPLKHNVLSFVRSTAEQALFMSFNLEAAERVVPLQALAVDGSRLSVRGNPVARQGRIEGESLVLPAHSALIADIR
;
A
#
# COMPACT_ATOMS: atom_id res chain seq x y z
N PRO A 1 37.42 -14.76 13.44
CA PRO A 1 36.83 -13.39 13.42
C PRO A 1 37.92 -12.30 13.55
N ARG A 2 38.03 -11.39 12.56
CA ARG A 2 39.11 -10.36 12.50
C ARG A 2 39.01 -9.30 13.60
N ARG A 3 37.79 -8.91 14.00
CA ARG A 3 37.54 -7.81 14.95
C ARG A 3 37.14 -8.23 16.37
N ARG A 4 36.76 -9.50 16.58
CA ARG A 4 36.24 -10.02 17.87
C ARG A 4 35.10 -9.17 18.47
N GLN A 5 34.20 -8.69 17.60
CA GLN A 5 33.02 -7.91 17.93
C GLN A 5 31.83 -8.42 17.09
N TYR A 6 30.61 -8.20 17.57
CA TYR A 6 29.39 -8.30 16.76
C TYR A 6 29.23 -7.04 15.90
N TYR A 7 28.39 -7.14 14.86
CA TYR A 7 27.87 -6.01 14.12
C TYR A 7 26.35 -6.13 14.06
N LEU A 8 25.65 -4.99 14.00
CA LEU A 8 24.19 -4.95 13.90
C LEU A 8 23.76 -5.34 12.47
N HIS A 9 22.72 -6.15 12.37
CA HIS A 9 21.97 -6.37 11.14
C HIS A 9 20.49 -6.55 11.48
N ASN A 10 19.61 -5.66 11.01
CA ASN A 10 18.17 -5.76 11.22
C ASN A 10 17.52 -6.84 10.34
N ILE A 11 18.08 -7.08 9.15
CA ILE A 11 17.50 -7.96 8.13
C ILE A 11 18.34 -9.26 7.98
N LEU A 12 19.18 -9.38 6.95
CA LEU A 12 20.07 -10.54 6.78
C LEU A 12 21.44 -10.29 7.39
N ALA A 13 22.13 -11.34 7.82
CA ALA A 13 23.53 -11.24 8.24
C ALA A 13 24.45 -10.64 7.14
N SER A 14 24.11 -10.82 5.86
CA SER A 14 24.82 -10.20 4.74
C SER A 14 24.49 -8.72 4.51
N GLN A 15 23.60 -8.13 5.30
CA GLN A 15 23.16 -6.73 5.24
C GLN A 15 23.52 -6.02 6.56
N PRO A 16 24.82 -5.71 6.80
CA PRO A 16 25.23 -5.00 8.00
C PRO A 16 24.65 -3.58 8.00
N ASP A 17 24.02 -3.19 9.11
CA ASP A 17 23.46 -1.84 9.27
C ASP A 17 24.58 -0.78 9.31
N LEU A 18 24.34 0.32 8.61
CA LEU A 18 25.21 1.48 8.65
C LEU A 18 25.00 2.25 9.96
N ASN A 19 26.09 2.75 10.55
CA ASN A 19 25.99 3.66 11.69
C ASN A 19 25.81 5.10 11.19
N CYS A 20 24.57 5.50 10.92
CA CYS A 20 24.24 6.86 10.45
C CYS A 20 24.46 7.95 11.52
N ARG A 21 24.84 7.62 12.77
CA ARG A 21 25.32 8.64 13.73
C ARG A 21 26.67 9.19 13.30
N ASN A 22 27.48 8.39 12.63
CA ASN A 22 28.75 8.85 12.05
C ASN A 22 28.46 9.87 10.94
N PRO A 23 28.93 11.13 11.05
CA PRO A 23 28.68 12.16 10.06
C PRO A 23 29.26 11.83 8.67
N ASP A 24 30.35 11.06 8.60
CA ASP A 24 30.94 10.66 7.32
C ASP A 24 30.05 9.63 6.59
N VAL A 25 29.33 8.79 7.34
CA VAL A 25 28.35 7.85 6.78
C VAL A 25 27.15 8.59 6.22
N ARG A 26 26.61 9.59 6.94
CA ARG A 26 25.50 10.41 6.42
C ARG A 26 25.91 11.19 5.18
N ARG A 27 27.09 11.81 5.19
CA ARG A 27 27.62 12.53 4.02
C ARG A 27 27.72 11.59 2.82
N ALA A 28 28.32 10.41 2.98
CA ALA A 28 28.39 9.43 1.90
C ALA A 28 27.01 8.96 1.41
N GLY A 29 26.03 8.84 2.32
CA GLY A 29 24.64 8.54 1.96
C GLY A 29 24.00 9.63 1.10
N LEU A 30 24.21 10.90 1.46
CA LEU A 30 23.74 12.05 0.68
C LEU A 30 24.46 12.16 -0.67
N ASP A 31 25.77 11.95 -0.72
CA ASP A 31 26.56 11.96 -1.97
C ASP A 31 26.03 10.88 -2.95
N ASN A 32 25.70 9.69 -2.43
CA ASN A 32 25.10 8.62 -3.23
C ASN A 32 23.70 8.97 -3.74
N LEU A 33 22.89 9.67 -2.94
CA LEU A 33 21.58 10.16 -3.37
C LEU A 33 21.73 11.24 -4.45
N GLU A 34 22.62 12.20 -4.24
CA GLU A 34 22.93 13.28 -5.18
C GLU A 34 23.39 12.76 -6.54
N PHE A 35 24.21 11.71 -6.57
CA PHE A 35 24.62 11.04 -7.81
C PHE A 35 23.44 10.65 -8.72
N TRP A 36 22.33 10.19 -8.14
CA TRP A 36 21.13 9.85 -8.90
C TRP A 36 20.31 11.08 -9.29
N LEU A 37 20.24 12.08 -8.40
CA LEU A 37 19.56 13.35 -8.68
C LEU A 37 20.22 14.11 -9.84
N GLU A 38 21.54 14.12 -9.91
CA GLU A 38 22.30 14.68 -11.05
C GLU A 38 22.01 13.98 -12.39
N ARG A 39 21.42 12.77 -12.36
CA ARG A 39 20.99 12.02 -13.54
C ARG A 39 19.52 12.26 -13.90
N GLY A 40 18.83 13.12 -13.16
CA GLY A 40 17.46 13.53 -13.45
C GLY A 40 16.40 12.53 -12.99
N VAL A 41 16.63 11.79 -11.88
CA VAL A 41 15.54 11.04 -11.23
C VAL A 41 14.59 12.03 -10.54
N ASP A 42 13.28 11.85 -10.71
CA ASP A 42 12.25 12.74 -10.12
C ASP A 42 12.04 12.53 -8.61
N GLY A 43 12.64 11.48 -8.05
CA GLY A 43 12.49 11.15 -6.65
C GLY A 43 13.06 9.79 -6.26
N ILE A 44 12.90 9.45 -4.98
CA ILE A 44 13.41 8.22 -4.38
C ILE A 44 12.39 7.62 -3.42
N ARG A 45 12.24 6.28 -3.44
CA ARG A 45 11.62 5.53 -2.35
C ARG A 45 12.73 5.14 -1.36
N LEU A 46 12.62 5.61 -0.12
CA LEU A 46 13.58 5.33 0.95
C LEU A 46 13.17 4.04 1.67
N ASP A 47 13.94 2.97 1.45
CA ASP A 47 13.79 1.66 2.09
C ASP A 47 13.97 1.77 3.60
N ALA A 48 13.08 1.12 4.37
CA ALA A 48 13.15 1.02 5.83
C ALA A 48 13.61 2.34 6.50
N VAL A 49 13.00 3.47 6.14
CA VAL A 49 13.59 4.80 6.39
C VAL A 49 13.78 5.09 7.89
N ASN A 50 12.94 4.48 8.73
CA ASN A 50 13.02 4.58 10.18
C ASN A 50 14.12 3.70 10.83
N PHE A 51 14.82 2.84 10.08
CA PHE A 51 15.88 1.96 10.58
C PHE A 51 17.28 2.56 10.52
N CYS A 52 17.45 3.77 9.98
CA CYS A 52 18.76 4.42 9.85
C CYS A 52 19.48 4.66 11.19
N MET A 53 18.75 4.74 12.31
CA MET A 53 19.30 5.04 13.63
C MET A 53 18.75 4.08 14.69
N HIS A 54 19.65 3.52 15.50
CA HIS A 54 19.37 2.70 16.69
C HIS A 54 19.90 3.37 17.96
N ASP A 55 19.39 2.99 19.12
CA ASP A 55 19.80 3.47 20.44
C ASP A 55 21.30 3.27 20.71
N PRO A 56 22.08 4.34 21.00
CA PRO A 56 23.52 4.21 21.18
C PRO A 56 23.90 3.47 22.47
N GLU A 57 22.95 3.37 23.43
CA GLU A 57 23.12 2.59 24.65
C GLU A 57 22.87 1.10 24.46
N LEU A 58 22.35 0.69 23.29
CA LEU A 58 22.03 -0.70 22.94
C LEU A 58 21.13 -1.36 23.99
N ARG A 59 20.12 -0.63 24.48
CA ARG A 59 19.18 -1.15 25.48
C ARG A 59 18.31 -2.27 24.91
N ASP A 60 17.92 -3.18 25.78
CA ASP A 60 17.00 -4.26 25.44
C ASP A 60 15.59 -3.71 25.19
N ASN A 61 14.96 -4.15 24.10
CA ASN A 61 13.55 -3.89 23.85
C ASN A 61 12.66 -4.59 24.89
N PRO A 62 11.55 -3.97 25.33
CA PRO A 62 10.55 -4.65 26.15
C PRO A 62 9.95 -5.86 25.42
N ALA A 63 9.51 -6.86 26.21
CA ALA A 63 8.75 -7.99 25.67
C ALA A 63 7.31 -7.56 25.35
N LYS A 64 6.79 -8.01 24.20
CA LYS A 64 5.42 -7.73 23.78
C LYS A 64 4.44 -8.80 24.30
N PRO A 65 3.27 -8.42 24.84
CA PRO A 65 2.23 -9.39 25.21
C PRO A 65 1.73 -10.18 23.98
N ALA A 66 1.56 -11.50 24.12
CA ALA A 66 1.18 -12.39 23.02
C ALA A 66 -0.17 -12.04 22.35
N VAL A 67 -1.06 -11.34 23.05
CA VAL A 67 -2.36 -10.89 22.54
C VAL A 67 -2.25 -9.69 21.58
N GLU A 68 -1.07 -9.07 21.48
CA GLU A 68 -0.80 -7.89 20.64
C GLU A 68 0.09 -8.24 19.43
N ASN A 69 0.35 -9.54 19.17
CA ASN A 69 1.22 -10.01 18.08
C ASN A 69 0.61 -9.86 16.66
N GLU A 70 -0.50 -9.14 16.50
CA GLU A 70 -1.06 -8.79 15.19
C GLU A 70 -0.21 -7.68 14.54
N PHE A 71 0.99 -8.03 14.09
CA PHE A 71 1.81 -7.12 13.30
C PHE A 71 1.17 -6.89 11.93
N LEU A 72 1.14 -5.63 11.50
CA LEU A 72 0.59 -5.16 10.24
C LEU A 72 1.42 -5.67 9.04
N GLY A 73 0.91 -6.69 8.35
CA GLY A 73 1.12 -6.87 6.91
C GLY A 73 2.33 -7.65 6.39
N SER A 74 3.39 -7.94 7.16
CA SER A 74 4.67 -8.45 6.60
C SER A 74 5.00 -9.92 6.89
N GLY A 75 4.09 -10.70 7.49
CA GLY A 75 4.40 -12.06 7.98
C GLY A 75 5.27 -12.12 9.24
N GLN A 76 5.75 -10.96 9.72
CA GLN A 76 6.55 -10.83 10.95
C GLN A 76 5.82 -11.33 12.20
N ALA A 77 4.48 -11.28 12.22
CA ALA A 77 3.63 -11.83 13.29
C ALA A 77 3.93 -13.31 13.60
N GLN A 78 4.47 -14.06 12.64
CA GLN A 78 4.82 -15.48 12.78
C GLN A 78 6.29 -15.70 13.15
N THR A 79 7.04 -14.64 13.43
CA THR A 79 8.48 -14.71 13.71
C THR A 79 8.79 -14.27 15.13
N PRO A 80 9.92 -14.71 15.72
CA PRO A 80 10.35 -14.23 17.04
C PRO A 80 10.57 -12.72 17.13
N TYR A 81 10.73 -12.01 16.00
CA TYR A 81 10.84 -10.55 15.97
C TYR A 81 9.62 -9.90 16.63
N ALA A 82 8.39 -10.37 16.32
CA ALA A 82 7.15 -9.83 16.86
C ALA A 82 6.95 -10.04 18.37
N MET A 83 7.87 -10.71 19.07
CA MET A 83 7.81 -10.91 20.52
C MET A 83 8.33 -9.71 21.32
N GLN A 84 8.74 -8.62 20.65
CA GLN A 84 9.31 -7.43 21.27
C GLN A 84 8.54 -6.17 20.86
N GLU A 85 8.47 -5.21 21.76
CA GLU A 85 8.11 -3.83 21.42
C GLU A 85 9.38 -3.15 20.90
N HIS A 86 9.40 -2.83 19.61
CA HIS A 86 10.59 -2.27 18.95
C HIS A 86 10.76 -0.77 19.24
N VAL A 87 11.46 -0.47 20.34
CA VAL A 87 11.65 0.89 20.87
C VAL A 87 13.08 1.40 20.64
N PHE A 88 14.08 0.53 20.75
CA PHE A 88 15.50 0.93 20.80
C PHE A 88 16.30 0.52 19.56
N ASP A 89 15.86 -0.48 18.81
CA ASP A 89 16.56 -1.02 17.65
C ASP A 89 16.34 -0.22 16.35
N HIS A 90 15.28 0.59 16.29
CA HIS A 90 15.03 1.51 15.19
C HIS A 90 14.17 2.71 15.64
N THR A 91 13.79 3.59 14.70
CA THR A 91 12.94 4.78 14.93
C THR A 91 13.51 5.74 15.99
N HIS A 92 14.83 5.80 16.13
CA HIS A 92 15.44 6.73 17.08
C HIS A 92 15.25 8.19 16.64
N HIS A 93 14.96 9.08 17.59
CA HIS A 93 14.65 10.51 17.36
C HIS A 93 15.70 11.24 16.50
N ASP A 94 16.99 10.96 16.70
CA ASP A 94 18.09 11.55 15.91
C ASP A 94 17.99 11.31 14.39
N ASN A 95 17.16 10.36 13.95
CA ASN A 95 16.92 10.14 12.53
C ASN A 95 16.25 11.37 11.87
N LEU A 96 15.45 12.14 12.61
CA LEU A 96 14.75 13.32 12.08
C LEU A 96 15.71 14.32 11.43
N ARG A 97 16.87 14.55 12.05
CA ARG A 97 17.91 15.42 11.49
C ARG A 97 18.45 14.89 10.16
N TYR A 98 18.57 13.57 10.02
CA TYR A 98 19.03 13.00 8.75
C TYR A 98 17.96 13.14 7.65
N LEU A 99 16.68 13.05 8.00
CA LEU A 99 15.58 13.33 7.06
C LEU A 99 15.57 14.80 6.62
N GLU A 100 15.92 15.73 7.52
CA GLU A 100 16.08 17.16 7.20
C GLU A 100 17.24 17.41 6.23
N ASP A 101 18.37 16.72 6.44
CA ASP A 101 19.51 16.76 5.50
C ASP A 101 19.11 16.20 4.12
N ILE A 102 18.37 15.07 4.09
CA ILE A 102 17.85 14.47 2.84
C ILE A 102 16.88 15.43 2.14
N ARG A 103 15.95 16.04 2.88
CA ARG A 103 14.97 16.97 2.32
C ARG A 103 15.67 18.20 1.70
N SER A 104 16.62 18.78 2.43
CA SER A 104 17.40 19.92 1.95
C SER A 104 18.15 19.62 0.64
N LEU A 105 18.65 18.39 0.47
CA LEU A 105 19.27 17.95 -0.78
C LEU A 105 18.23 17.87 -1.92
N LEU A 106 17.09 17.24 -1.66
CA LEU A 106 16.02 17.04 -2.65
C LEU A 106 15.40 18.36 -3.14
N ASP A 107 15.25 19.35 -2.26
CA ASP A 107 14.72 20.67 -2.62
C ASP A 107 15.55 21.37 -3.72
N ARG A 108 16.85 21.09 -3.82
CA ARG A 108 17.72 21.64 -4.87
C ARG A 108 17.43 21.07 -6.26
N TYR A 109 16.72 19.95 -6.35
CA TYR A 109 16.41 19.25 -7.60
C TYR A 109 14.91 19.16 -7.88
N GLU A 110 14.06 19.76 -7.03
CA GLU A 110 12.59 19.61 -7.10
C GLU A 110 12.14 18.12 -7.09
N ALA A 111 12.91 17.27 -6.40
CA ALA A 111 12.70 15.83 -6.36
C ALA A 111 11.92 15.39 -5.11
N VAL A 112 11.18 14.28 -5.21
CA VAL A 112 10.29 13.80 -4.14
C VAL A 112 10.88 12.61 -3.37
N ALA A 113 10.57 12.50 -2.08
CA ALA A 113 10.88 11.32 -1.28
C ALA A 113 9.62 10.61 -0.80
N LEU A 114 9.60 9.29 -0.92
CA LEU A 114 8.61 8.40 -0.35
C LEU A 114 9.26 7.45 0.65
N GLY A 115 9.03 7.65 1.94
CA GLY A 115 9.55 6.75 2.98
C GLY A 115 8.72 5.48 3.15
N GLU A 116 9.38 4.34 3.30
CA GLU A 116 8.77 3.14 3.89
C GLU A 116 8.94 3.15 5.40
N VAL A 117 7.83 3.10 6.13
CA VAL A 117 7.83 3.02 7.59
C VAL A 117 7.38 1.64 8.06
N GLY A 118 8.32 0.90 8.66
CA GLY A 118 8.06 -0.35 9.37
C GLY A 118 8.11 -0.12 10.88
N SER A 119 6.97 0.04 11.53
CA SER A 119 6.87 0.24 12.98
C SER A 119 5.47 -0.07 13.48
N GLU A 120 5.33 -0.48 14.75
CA GLU A 120 4.03 -0.64 15.40
C GLU A 120 3.29 0.69 15.60
N ARG A 121 4.04 1.80 15.63
CA ARG A 121 3.50 3.16 15.69
C ARG A 121 3.62 3.84 14.33
N SER A 122 3.46 3.09 13.25
CA SER A 122 3.68 3.51 11.86
C SER A 122 3.08 4.88 11.54
N LEU A 123 1.81 5.11 11.85
CA LEU A 123 1.12 6.36 11.52
C LEU A 123 1.65 7.56 12.30
N ASN A 124 2.00 7.38 13.57
CA ASN A 124 2.66 8.42 14.36
C ASN A 124 4.05 8.75 13.78
N VAL A 125 4.83 7.74 13.41
CA VAL A 125 6.13 7.91 12.76
C VAL A 125 6.00 8.61 11.41
N ILE A 126 5.00 8.26 10.58
CA ILE A 126 4.70 8.97 9.33
C ILE A 126 4.38 10.44 9.64
N GLY A 127 3.55 10.72 10.64
CA GLY A 127 3.22 12.08 11.07
C GLY A 127 4.48 12.88 11.43
N GLU A 128 5.40 12.31 12.20
CA GLU A 128 6.68 12.95 12.53
C GLU A 128 7.60 13.12 11.32
N TYR A 129 7.70 12.11 10.46
CA TYR A 129 8.65 12.06 9.35
C TYR A 129 8.22 12.91 8.16
N THR A 130 6.94 13.25 8.08
CA THR A 130 6.36 14.08 7.03
C THR A 130 5.89 15.45 7.54
N GLN A 131 6.21 15.78 8.79
CA GLN A 131 5.79 17.03 9.42
C GLN A 131 6.37 18.26 8.71
N GLY A 132 5.51 19.24 8.46
CA GLY A 132 5.88 20.49 7.79
C GLY A 132 6.50 20.29 6.40
N ASP A 133 7.35 21.23 6.00
CA ASP A 133 7.98 21.29 4.68
C ASP A 133 9.50 21.03 4.72
N HIS A 134 10.02 20.50 5.82
CA HIS A 134 11.46 20.32 6.07
C HIS A 134 11.88 18.86 6.25
N ARG A 135 10.94 17.90 6.17
CA ARG A 135 11.21 16.45 6.23
C ARG A 135 10.68 15.75 4.96
N LEU A 136 10.39 14.45 5.04
CA LEU A 136 9.97 13.67 3.88
C LEU A 136 8.68 14.24 3.28
N HIS A 137 8.57 14.20 1.95
CA HIS A 137 7.37 14.65 1.24
C HIS A 137 6.17 13.77 1.56
N MET A 138 6.39 12.46 1.67
CA MET A 138 5.37 11.49 2.04
C MET A 138 6.02 10.20 2.55
N ALA A 139 5.22 9.39 3.23
CA ALA A 139 5.60 8.04 3.62
C ALA A 139 4.39 7.10 3.54
N TYR A 140 4.65 5.80 3.41
CA TYR A 140 3.63 4.75 3.49
C TYR A 140 3.98 3.78 4.62
N SER A 141 2.95 3.05 5.08
CA SER A 141 3.07 1.97 6.05
C SER A 141 2.31 0.73 5.58
N PHE A 142 2.35 -0.32 6.41
CA PHE A 142 1.68 -1.59 6.15
C PHE A 142 0.25 -1.65 6.71
N ASP A 143 -0.32 -0.54 7.19
CA ASP A 143 -1.64 -0.48 7.83
C ASP A 143 -2.80 -0.96 6.93
N LEU A 144 -2.68 -0.81 5.61
CA LEU A 144 -3.63 -1.34 4.61
C LEU A 144 -3.10 -2.59 3.89
N MET A 145 -1.98 -3.15 4.32
CA MET A 145 -1.36 -4.35 3.74
C MET A 145 -1.56 -5.61 4.60
N GLY A 146 -2.31 -5.50 5.70
CA GLY A 146 -2.78 -6.65 6.48
C GLY A 146 -3.87 -7.47 5.78
N PRO A 147 -4.32 -8.57 6.41
CA PRO A 147 -5.38 -9.42 5.90
C PRO A 147 -6.79 -8.79 6.02
N ASP A 148 -7.02 -7.88 6.98
CA ASP A 148 -8.31 -7.23 7.16
C ASP A 148 -8.55 -6.16 6.08
N GLY A 149 -9.29 -6.54 5.04
CA GLY A 149 -9.76 -5.64 3.98
C GLY A 149 -11.14 -5.03 4.25
N SER A 150 -11.67 -5.12 5.48
CA SER A 150 -13.04 -4.69 5.78
C SER A 150 -13.21 -3.16 5.73
N ALA A 151 -14.45 -2.73 5.46
CA ALA A 151 -14.80 -1.31 5.48
C ALA A 151 -14.52 -0.64 6.83
N ASN A 152 -14.67 -1.39 7.93
CA ASN A 152 -14.39 -0.90 9.27
C ASN A 152 -12.89 -0.69 9.49
N HIS A 153 -12.05 -1.62 9.04
CA HIS A 153 -10.60 -1.46 9.11
C HIS A 153 -10.11 -0.27 8.29
N ILE A 154 -10.53 -0.19 7.01
CA ILE A 154 -10.15 0.91 6.13
C ILE A 154 -10.56 2.26 6.73
N ARG A 155 -11.79 2.37 7.24
CA ARG A 155 -12.25 3.59 7.93
C ARG A 155 -11.36 3.94 9.12
N ARG A 156 -11.13 3.00 10.04
CA ARG A 156 -10.30 3.23 11.24
C ARG A 156 -8.89 3.68 10.86
N THR A 157 -8.28 3.03 9.87
CA THR A 157 -6.95 3.39 9.38
C THR A 157 -6.92 4.79 8.80
N MET A 158 -7.92 5.16 8.00
CA MET A 158 -8.00 6.51 7.43
C MET A 158 -8.31 7.59 8.47
N ASP A 159 -9.16 7.29 9.46
CA ASP A 159 -9.41 8.18 10.61
C ASP A 159 -8.12 8.38 11.44
N ALA A 160 -7.34 7.31 11.65
CA ALA A 160 -6.05 7.38 12.32
C ALA A 160 -5.01 8.18 11.51
N ILE A 161 -4.94 7.99 10.18
CA ILE A 161 -4.09 8.81 9.30
C ILE A 161 -4.46 10.30 9.44
N ALA A 162 -5.75 10.64 9.43
CA ALA A 162 -6.19 12.03 9.56
C ALA A 162 -5.84 12.65 10.93
N SER A 163 -5.81 11.83 12.00
CA SER A 163 -5.44 12.25 13.35
C SER A 163 -3.92 12.44 13.50
N GLU A 164 -3.13 11.45 13.07
CA GLU A 164 -1.69 11.39 13.31
C GLU A 164 -0.89 12.17 12.26
N VAL A 165 -1.30 12.11 10.98
CA VAL A 165 -0.61 12.72 9.83
C VAL A 165 -1.31 14.04 9.50
N ARG A 166 -1.12 15.04 10.37
CA ARG A 166 -1.84 16.33 10.32
C ARG A 166 -1.47 17.17 9.09
N ASP A 167 -0.28 17.77 9.10
CA ASP A 167 0.24 18.65 8.04
C ASP A 167 1.15 17.91 7.05
N GLY A 168 1.44 16.64 7.31
CA GLY A 168 2.18 15.76 6.41
C GLY A 168 1.30 15.03 5.39
N TRP A 169 1.92 14.12 4.62
CA TRP A 169 1.23 13.36 3.59
C TRP A 169 1.48 11.86 3.69
N CYS A 170 0.38 11.09 3.72
CA CYS A 170 0.42 9.64 3.68
C CYS A 170 0.25 9.15 2.24
N CYS A 171 1.12 8.24 1.82
CA CYS A 171 0.96 7.47 0.59
C CYS A 171 0.29 6.14 0.94
N LEU A 172 -0.77 5.80 0.22
CA LEU A 172 -1.58 4.62 0.44
C LEU A 172 -1.16 3.51 -0.51
N ALA A 173 -1.12 2.29 0.02
CA ALA A 173 -0.80 1.11 -0.76
C ALA A 173 -1.47 -0.12 -0.12
N ILE A 174 -2.00 -1.00 -0.97
CA ILE A 174 -2.62 -2.28 -0.57
C ILE A 174 -1.80 -3.48 -1.05
N GLY A 175 -0.71 -3.24 -1.76
CA GLY A 175 0.16 -4.28 -2.31
C GLY A 175 1.54 -3.72 -2.57
N ASN A 176 2.54 -4.57 -2.43
CA ASN A 176 3.93 -4.31 -2.81
C ASN A 176 4.66 -5.65 -2.94
N HIS A 177 5.98 -5.58 -3.10
CA HIS A 177 6.86 -6.73 -3.20
C HIS A 177 7.15 -7.46 -1.87
N ASP A 178 6.55 -7.07 -0.75
CA ASP A 178 6.78 -7.66 0.58
C ASP A 178 5.56 -8.35 1.18
N VAL A 179 4.39 -8.18 0.56
CA VAL A 179 3.13 -8.73 1.06
C VAL A 179 2.46 -9.57 -0.01
N GLN A 180 1.65 -10.52 0.43
CA GLN A 180 0.78 -11.30 -0.45
C GLN A 180 -0.07 -10.37 -1.32
N ARG A 181 -0.26 -10.67 -2.61
CA ARG A 181 -1.09 -9.87 -3.54
C ARG A 181 -2.51 -9.68 -3.00
N VAL A 182 -3.02 -8.44 -3.11
CA VAL A 182 -4.31 -8.05 -2.51
C VAL A 182 -5.49 -8.86 -3.06
N ALA A 183 -5.43 -9.25 -4.33
CA ALA A 183 -6.46 -10.06 -4.98
C ALA A 183 -6.68 -11.42 -4.31
N SER A 184 -5.66 -11.96 -3.63
CA SER A 184 -5.76 -13.15 -2.79
C SER A 184 -5.90 -12.80 -1.31
N ARG A 185 -5.14 -11.82 -0.82
CA ARG A 185 -5.02 -11.50 0.62
C ARG A 185 -6.33 -11.03 1.25
N TRP A 186 -7.15 -10.29 0.50
CA TRP A 186 -8.45 -9.77 0.97
C TRP A 186 -9.66 -10.62 0.58
N THR A 187 -9.42 -11.75 -0.09
CA THR A 187 -10.47 -12.65 -0.61
C THR A 187 -10.32 -14.07 -0.07
N ASP A 188 -9.57 -14.25 1.01
CA ASP A 188 -9.26 -15.57 1.59
C ASP A 188 -8.70 -16.56 0.55
N ASN A 189 -7.85 -16.08 -0.36
CA ASN A 189 -7.29 -16.81 -1.50
C ASN A 189 -8.32 -17.30 -2.54
N GLN A 190 -9.49 -16.66 -2.61
CA GLN A 190 -10.50 -16.88 -3.65
C GLN A 190 -10.61 -15.64 -4.54
N PRO A 191 -9.63 -15.40 -5.42
CA PRO A 191 -9.57 -14.18 -6.22
C PRO A 191 -10.83 -14.00 -7.09
N ASP A 192 -11.44 -12.82 -6.99
CA ASP A 192 -12.58 -12.38 -7.79
C ASP A 192 -12.18 -11.14 -8.61
N PRO A 193 -12.30 -11.17 -9.95
CA PRO A 193 -12.01 -10.01 -10.80
C PRO A 193 -12.80 -8.75 -10.41
N ASP A 194 -14.05 -8.87 -9.96
CA ASP A 194 -14.86 -7.71 -9.57
C ASP A 194 -14.36 -7.13 -8.24
N ALA A 195 -13.93 -7.98 -7.29
CA ALA A 195 -13.27 -7.52 -6.07
C ALA A 195 -11.94 -6.82 -6.37
N ALA A 196 -11.09 -7.39 -7.25
CA ALA A 196 -9.81 -6.79 -7.64
C ALA A 196 -9.97 -5.39 -8.27
N LYS A 197 -10.98 -5.23 -9.14
CA LYS A 197 -11.37 -3.91 -9.68
C LYS A 197 -11.75 -2.96 -8.54
N LEU A 198 -12.64 -3.40 -7.65
CA LEU A 198 -13.15 -2.57 -6.56
C LEU A 198 -12.05 -2.11 -5.61
N PHE A 199 -11.12 -2.99 -5.23
CA PHE A 199 -10.02 -2.65 -4.32
C PHE A 199 -9.12 -1.55 -4.88
N THR A 200 -8.76 -1.64 -6.17
CA THR A 200 -7.94 -0.63 -6.84
C THR A 200 -8.69 0.69 -6.99
N VAL A 201 -9.97 0.64 -7.37
CA VAL A 201 -10.83 1.83 -7.46
C VAL A 201 -10.96 2.51 -6.09
N LEU A 202 -11.24 1.74 -5.03
CA LEU A 202 -11.34 2.26 -3.67
C LEU A 202 -10.03 2.93 -3.23
N LEU A 203 -8.89 2.25 -3.39
CA LEU A 203 -7.57 2.82 -3.07
C LEU A 203 -7.38 4.18 -3.75
N CYS A 204 -7.75 4.28 -5.03
CA CYS A 204 -7.64 5.50 -5.81
C CYS A 204 -8.64 6.60 -5.41
N CYS A 205 -9.71 6.26 -4.67
CA CYS A 205 -10.71 7.20 -4.15
C CYS A 205 -10.40 7.73 -2.75
N LEU A 206 -9.51 7.09 -2.00
CA LEU A 206 -9.07 7.56 -0.68
C LEU A 206 -8.20 8.83 -0.79
N ARG A 207 -8.09 9.57 0.31
CA ARG A 207 -7.25 10.79 0.39
C ARG A 207 -5.80 10.40 0.65
N GLY A 208 -4.93 10.62 -0.34
CA GLY A 208 -3.50 10.36 -0.24
C GLY A 208 -2.87 10.20 -1.62
N ALA A 209 -1.54 10.12 -1.64
CA ALA A 209 -0.83 9.56 -2.79
C ALA A 209 -1.11 8.04 -2.85
N VAL A 210 -0.88 7.41 -3.99
CA VAL A 210 -1.17 5.98 -4.17
C VAL A 210 0.02 5.28 -4.79
N CYS A 211 0.45 4.17 -4.20
CA CYS A 211 1.30 3.18 -4.87
C CYS A 211 0.41 2.03 -5.37
N LEU A 212 0.57 1.70 -6.64
CA LEU A 212 -0.04 0.52 -7.29
C LEU A 212 1.09 -0.45 -7.64
N TYR A 213 1.00 -1.71 -7.21
CA TYR A 213 2.03 -2.70 -7.45
C TYR A 213 1.82 -3.42 -8.78
N GLN A 214 2.91 -3.82 -9.44
CA GLN A 214 2.85 -4.47 -10.75
C GLN A 214 2.00 -5.75 -10.71
N GLY A 215 0.97 -5.80 -11.55
CA GLY A 215 0.00 -6.89 -11.63
C GLY A 215 -1.27 -6.67 -10.81
N ASP A 216 -1.33 -5.68 -9.91
CA ASP A 216 -2.59 -5.30 -9.25
C ASP A 216 -3.59 -4.77 -10.29
N GLU A 217 -3.11 -4.07 -11.32
CA GLU A 217 -3.91 -3.60 -12.46
C GLU A 217 -4.46 -4.74 -13.33
N LEU A 218 -3.90 -5.95 -13.20
CA LEU A 218 -4.38 -7.16 -13.86
C LEU A 218 -5.22 -8.03 -12.90
N GLY A 219 -5.31 -7.67 -11.63
CA GLY A 219 -5.93 -8.49 -10.59
C GLY A 219 -5.20 -9.82 -10.36
N LEU A 220 -3.88 -9.84 -10.49
CA LEU A 220 -3.11 -11.08 -10.32
C LEU A 220 -3.27 -11.62 -8.89
N PRO A 221 -3.65 -12.89 -8.71
CA PRO A 221 -3.62 -13.55 -7.40
C PRO A 221 -2.18 -13.83 -6.97
N GLU A 222 -1.99 -14.14 -5.69
CA GLU A 222 -0.72 -14.65 -5.18
C GLU A 222 -0.32 -15.93 -5.91
N ALA A 223 0.92 -16.00 -6.37
CA ALA A 223 1.44 -17.21 -7.00
C ALA A 223 1.81 -18.29 -5.99
N GLU A 224 1.61 -19.54 -6.34
CA GLU A 224 2.15 -20.66 -5.58
C GLU A 224 3.57 -21.00 -6.05
N VAL A 225 4.56 -20.64 -5.24
CA VAL A 225 5.97 -20.99 -5.50
C VAL A 225 6.32 -22.27 -4.73
N PRO A 226 6.72 -23.36 -5.41
CA PRO A 226 7.09 -24.60 -4.72
C PRO A 226 8.41 -24.44 -3.98
N PHE A 227 8.61 -25.21 -2.91
CA PHE A 227 9.72 -25.06 -1.97
C PHE A 227 11.10 -25.05 -2.66
N GLU A 228 11.32 -25.96 -3.61
CA GLU A 228 12.56 -26.09 -4.37
C GLU A 228 12.84 -24.90 -5.32
N ARG A 229 11.86 -24.01 -5.50
CA ARG A 229 11.97 -22.80 -6.32
C ARG A 229 12.06 -21.52 -5.50
N LEU A 230 11.93 -21.59 -4.17
CA LEU A 230 12.07 -20.42 -3.31
C LEU A 230 13.44 -19.75 -3.51
N LYS A 231 13.40 -18.42 -3.53
CA LYS A 231 14.55 -17.52 -3.66
C LYS A 231 14.66 -16.61 -2.46
N ASP A 232 13.55 -16.23 -1.84
CA ASP A 232 13.52 -15.37 -0.67
C ASP A 232 14.07 -16.08 0.57
N PRO A 233 15.22 -15.64 1.13
CA PRO A 233 15.76 -16.21 2.35
C PRO A 233 14.78 -16.13 3.52
N TYR A 234 13.89 -15.14 3.51
CA TYR A 234 12.90 -14.97 4.57
C TYR A 234 11.90 -16.15 4.59
N GLY A 235 11.39 -16.56 3.42
CA GLY A 235 10.54 -17.74 3.29
C GLY A 235 11.27 -19.04 3.60
N ILE A 236 12.52 -19.18 3.15
CA ILE A 236 13.33 -20.37 3.41
C ILE A 236 13.55 -20.59 4.92
N ASN A 237 13.80 -19.53 5.67
CA ASN A 237 14.13 -19.61 7.10
C ASN A 237 12.91 -19.91 8.01
N PHE A 238 11.70 -19.54 7.58
CA PHE A 238 10.47 -19.69 8.37
C PHE A 238 9.44 -20.67 7.78
N TRP A 239 9.86 -21.44 6.77
CA TRP A 239 9.02 -22.47 6.17
C TRP A 239 8.62 -23.56 7.18
N PRO A 240 7.38 -24.08 7.13
CA PRO A 240 6.28 -23.71 6.25
C PRO A 240 5.35 -22.63 6.83
N ALA A 241 5.58 -22.19 8.06
CA ALA A 241 4.69 -21.27 8.77
C ALA A 241 4.53 -19.96 8.00
N TYR A 242 5.65 -19.40 7.54
CA TYR A 242 5.70 -18.26 6.64
C TYR A 242 6.48 -18.63 5.37
N LYS A 243 5.83 -18.49 4.20
CA LYS A 243 6.38 -18.93 2.91
C LYS A 243 7.25 -17.88 2.20
N GLY A 244 7.45 -16.71 2.81
CA GLY A 244 8.21 -15.62 2.19
C GLY A 244 7.39 -14.81 1.23
N ARG A 245 8.11 -14.06 0.39
CA ARG A 245 7.56 -13.03 -0.51
C ARG A 245 7.64 -13.40 -1.98
N ASP A 246 8.09 -14.61 -2.31
CA ASP A 246 8.27 -15.04 -3.70
C ASP A 246 6.95 -15.07 -4.49
N GLY A 247 5.82 -15.35 -3.83
CA GLY A 247 4.51 -15.44 -4.48
C GLY A 247 4.02 -14.13 -5.11
N CYS A 248 4.41 -12.97 -4.57
CA CYS A 248 4.10 -11.66 -5.16
C CYS A 248 5.19 -11.16 -6.12
N ARG A 249 6.30 -11.90 -6.28
CA ARG A 249 7.50 -11.52 -7.08
C ARG A 249 7.64 -12.32 -8.38
N THR A 250 6.68 -13.18 -8.69
CA THR A 250 6.70 -13.93 -9.94
C THR A 250 6.69 -12.99 -11.16
N PRO A 251 7.26 -13.41 -12.29
CA PRO A 251 7.35 -12.57 -13.47
C PRO A 251 5.98 -12.13 -14.02
N MET A 252 5.93 -10.92 -14.61
CA MET A 252 4.71 -10.38 -15.21
C MET A 252 4.25 -11.22 -16.42
N PRO A 253 2.95 -11.53 -16.52
CA PRO A 253 2.38 -12.22 -17.68
C PRO A 253 2.05 -11.23 -18.81
N TRP A 254 2.88 -11.14 -19.84
CA TRP A 254 2.67 -10.23 -20.97
C TRP A 254 1.80 -10.83 -22.08
N GLN A 255 2.06 -12.09 -22.43
CA GLN A 255 1.43 -12.78 -23.55
C GLN A 255 1.05 -14.21 -23.17
N ALA A 256 -0.23 -14.53 -23.07
CA ALA A 256 -0.71 -15.81 -22.53
C ALA A 256 -0.16 -17.04 -23.29
N GLU A 257 -0.11 -16.99 -24.61
CA GLU A 257 0.29 -18.15 -25.43
C GLU A 257 1.81 -18.21 -25.68
N ALA A 258 2.56 -17.20 -25.25
CA ALA A 258 4.01 -17.18 -25.43
C ALA A 258 4.72 -17.99 -24.33
N PRO A 259 5.88 -18.62 -24.63
CA PRO A 259 6.71 -19.22 -23.60
C PRO A 259 7.01 -18.22 -22.47
N ASN A 260 6.90 -18.69 -21.22
CA ASN A 260 7.05 -17.86 -20.01
C ASN A 260 6.19 -16.59 -20.04
N ALA A 261 4.97 -16.69 -20.56
CA ALA A 261 4.04 -15.58 -20.72
C ALA A 261 4.66 -14.34 -21.42
N GLY A 262 5.64 -14.54 -22.31
CA GLY A 262 6.34 -13.46 -22.99
C GLY A 262 7.35 -12.68 -22.14
N PHE A 263 7.57 -13.05 -20.87
CA PHE A 263 8.52 -12.37 -19.96
C PHE A 263 9.98 -12.57 -20.37
N THR A 264 10.34 -13.80 -20.77
CA THR A 264 11.72 -14.14 -21.14
C THR A 264 11.76 -15.36 -22.07
N ARG A 265 12.83 -15.47 -22.86
CA ARG A 265 13.13 -16.68 -23.66
C ARG A 265 13.91 -17.74 -22.88
N ALA A 266 14.48 -17.39 -21.72
CA ALA A 266 15.21 -18.30 -20.85
C ALA A 266 14.31 -18.89 -19.76
N THR A 267 14.86 -19.65 -18.81
CA THR A 267 14.11 -20.00 -17.60
C THR A 267 14.01 -18.77 -16.70
N PRO A 268 12.80 -18.33 -16.29
CA PRO A 268 12.67 -17.20 -15.39
C PRO A 268 13.19 -17.57 -13.98
N TRP A 269 13.67 -16.55 -13.27
CA TRP A 269 14.29 -16.71 -11.95
C TRP A 269 13.33 -17.30 -10.91
N LEU A 270 12.04 -16.93 -10.99
CA LEU A 270 10.90 -17.57 -10.35
C LEU A 270 9.92 -18.12 -11.40
N PRO A 271 9.14 -19.18 -11.09
CA PRO A 271 8.12 -19.67 -12.00
C PRO A 271 7.00 -18.64 -12.17
N ILE A 272 6.30 -18.70 -13.30
CA ILE A 272 5.05 -17.95 -13.52
C ILE A 272 3.92 -18.88 -13.09
N ASP A 273 2.98 -18.36 -12.31
CA ASP A 273 1.82 -19.13 -11.87
C ASP A 273 0.89 -19.45 -13.05
N ALA A 274 0.30 -20.64 -13.06
CA ALA A 274 -0.61 -21.04 -14.13
C ALA A 274 -1.82 -20.10 -14.24
N SER A 275 -2.32 -19.58 -13.10
CA SER A 275 -3.44 -18.64 -13.07
C SER A 275 -3.12 -17.28 -13.70
N HIS A 276 -1.83 -16.92 -13.78
CA HIS A 276 -1.40 -15.63 -14.32
C HIS A 276 -1.47 -15.58 -15.85
N PHE A 277 -1.46 -16.72 -16.53
CA PHE A 277 -1.53 -16.78 -18.00
C PHE A 277 -2.89 -16.30 -18.54
N GLU A 278 -4.00 -16.68 -17.91
CA GLU A 278 -5.34 -16.22 -18.28
C GLU A 278 -5.56 -14.72 -17.99
N LEU A 279 -4.75 -14.16 -17.08
CA LEU A 279 -4.77 -12.76 -16.70
C LEU A 279 -3.70 -11.93 -17.41
N ALA A 280 -3.01 -12.49 -18.41
CA ALA A 280 -1.95 -11.81 -19.14
C ALA A 280 -2.42 -10.50 -19.80
N VAL A 281 -1.47 -9.57 -19.99
CA VAL A 281 -1.75 -8.24 -20.56
C VAL A 281 -2.47 -8.33 -21.91
N ASP A 282 -2.05 -9.24 -22.80
CA ASP A 282 -2.68 -9.43 -24.12
C ASP A 282 -4.11 -9.99 -24.08
N ARG A 283 -4.51 -10.65 -22.97
CA ARG A 283 -5.87 -11.13 -22.73
C ARG A 283 -6.78 -10.02 -22.20
N GLN A 284 -6.23 -9.09 -21.43
CA GLN A 284 -7.01 -8.04 -20.77
C GLN A 284 -7.10 -6.74 -21.56
N GLN A 285 -6.05 -6.39 -22.30
CA GLN A 285 -6.01 -5.17 -23.09
C GLN A 285 -7.06 -5.20 -24.20
N GLY A 286 -7.96 -4.20 -24.21
CA GLY A 286 -9.08 -4.12 -25.14
C GLY A 286 -10.30 -4.97 -24.78
N SER A 287 -10.25 -5.76 -23.70
CA SER A 287 -11.40 -6.51 -23.17
C SER A 287 -12.21 -5.61 -22.22
N PRO A 288 -13.45 -5.20 -22.56
CA PRO A 288 -14.17 -4.13 -21.83
C PRO A 288 -14.39 -4.39 -20.33
N ASP A 289 -14.52 -5.65 -19.94
CA ASP A 289 -14.81 -6.06 -18.56
C ASP A 289 -13.56 -6.52 -17.79
N SER A 290 -12.37 -6.36 -18.37
CA SER A 290 -11.12 -6.77 -17.71
C SER A 290 -10.75 -5.85 -16.54
N VAL A 291 -9.92 -6.36 -15.63
CA VAL A 291 -9.39 -5.54 -14.52
C VAL A 291 -8.54 -4.41 -15.09
N TYR A 292 -7.72 -4.71 -16.09
CA TYR A 292 -6.87 -3.75 -16.78
C TYR A 292 -7.65 -2.56 -17.34
N GLU A 293 -8.71 -2.81 -18.10
CA GLU A 293 -9.49 -1.75 -18.73
C GLU A 293 -10.27 -0.93 -17.69
N CYS A 294 -10.78 -1.57 -16.65
CA CYS A 294 -11.41 -0.88 -15.52
C CYS A 294 -10.42 0.07 -14.82
N VAL A 295 -9.23 -0.42 -14.43
CA VAL A 295 -8.22 0.38 -13.72
C VAL A 295 -7.73 1.52 -14.60
N ARG A 296 -7.47 1.25 -15.89
CA ARG A 296 -7.07 2.28 -16.87
C ARG A 296 -8.12 3.38 -17.00
N ALA A 297 -9.38 3.00 -17.20
CA ALA A 297 -10.49 3.94 -17.32
C ALA A 297 -10.68 4.75 -16.03
N PHE A 298 -10.57 4.10 -14.86
CA PHE A 298 -10.70 4.76 -13.57
C PHE A 298 -9.59 5.77 -13.30
N LEU A 299 -8.33 5.45 -13.59
CA LEU A 299 -7.23 6.41 -13.44
C LEU A 299 -7.38 7.62 -14.37
N TYR A 300 -7.90 7.41 -15.58
CA TYR A 300 -8.22 8.51 -16.51
C TYR A 300 -9.37 9.38 -15.99
N PHE A 301 -10.39 8.79 -15.37
CA PHE A 301 -11.46 9.50 -14.70
C PHE A 301 -10.94 10.29 -13.49
N ARG A 302 -10.15 9.67 -12.61
CA ARG A 302 -9.57 10.27 -11.40
C ARG A 302 -8.78 11.53 -11.71
N LYS A 303 -7.97 11.52 -12.78
CA LYS A 303 -7.18 12.68 -13.22
C LYS A 303 -8.02 13.92 -13.57
N ARG A 304 -9.34 13.77 -13.78
CA ARG A 304 -10.27 14.89 -14.05
C ARG A 304 -11.15 15.29 -12.88
N GLN A 305 -11.01 14.65 -11.72
CA GLN A 305 -11.85 14.96 -10.56
C GLN A 305 -11.04 15.74 -9.52
N PRO A 306 -11.18 17.08 -9.43
CA PRO A 306 -10.57 17.87 -8.36
C PRO A 306 -10.81 17.29 -6.96
N ALA A 307 -12.01 16.79 -6.67
CA ALA A 307 -12.36 16.15 -5.41
C ALA A 307 -11.50 14.90 -5.11
N LEU A 308 -11.16 14.08 -6.11
CA LEU A 308 -10.33 12.89 -5.88
C LEU A 308 -8.84 13.22 -5.75
N LEU A 309 -8.36 14.25 -6.46
CA LEU A 309 -6.95 14.65 -6.45
C LEU A 309 -6.57 15.44 -5.20
N HIS A 310 -7.40 16.39 -4.81
CA HIS A 310 -7.07 17.38 -3.78
C HIS A 310 -8.11 17.51 -2.67
N GLY A 311 -9.30 16.93 -2.87
CA GLY A 311 -10.40 17.11 -1.92
C GLY A 311 -10.19 16.42 -0.59
N ASP A 312 -10.79 17.00 0.45
CA ASP A 312 -10.91 16.39 1.76
C ASP A 312 -11.75 15.11 1.70
N LEU A 313 -11.66 14.27 2.73
CA LEU A 313 -12.44 13.04 2.86
C LEU A 313 -13.25 13.09 4.15
N ALA A 314 -14.56 12.90 4.04
CA ALA A 314 -15.46 12.80 5.18
C ALA A 314 -16.24 11.47 5.12
N PHE A 315 -16.01 10.58 6.10
CA PHE A 315 -16.76 9.34 6.20
C PHE A 315 -18.21 9.57 6.64
N LEU A 316 -19.11 8.80 6.04
CA LEU A 316 -20.51 8.72 6.41
C LEU A 316 -20.74 7.55 7.39
N PRO A 317 -21.90 7.45 8.06
CA PRO A 317 -22.19 6.34 8.97
C PRO A 317 -22.00 4.97 8.29
N LEU A 318 -21.26 4.07 8.94
CA LEU A 318 -21.02 2.71 8.44
C LEU A 318 -22.30 1.86 8.62
N LYS A 319 -22.73 1.16 7.56
CA LYS A 319 -23.89 0.24 7.58
C LYS A 319 -23.56 -1.01 6.76
N HIS A 320 -23.77 -2.20 7.34
CA HIS A 320 -23.58 -3.51 6.66
C HIS A 320 -22.25 -3.64 5.89
N ASN A 321 -21.13 -3.16 6.46
CA ASN A 321 -19.80 -3.11 5.82
C ASN A 321 -19.74 -2.36 4.47
N VAL A 322 -20.71 -1.49 4.18
CA VAL A 322 -20.63 -0.57 3.06
C VAL A 322 -19.82 0.66 3.48
N LEU A 323 -18.68 0.88 2.83
CA LEU A 323 -17.83 2.04 3.07
C LEU A 323 -18.35 3.22 2.26
N SER A 324 -18.86 4.25 2.93
CA SER A 324 -19.37 5.45 2.26
C SER A 324 -18.69 6.71 2.76
N PHE A 325 -18.34 7.60 1.85
CA PHE A 325 -17.69 8.87 2.16
C PHE A 325 -17.93 9.90 1.06
N VAL A 326 -17.65 11.17 1.41
CA VAL A 326 -17.64 12.28 0.47
C VAL A 326 -16.21 12.73 0.25
N ARG A 327 -15.83 12.97 -1.00
CA ARG A 327 -14.64 13.76 -1.35
C ARG A 327 -15.06 15.14 -1.83
N SER A 328 -14.42 16.19 -1.33
CA SER A 328 -14.83 17.55 -1.69
C SER A 328 -13.71 18.57 -1.76
N THR A 329 -13.75 19.44 -2.78
CA THR A 329 -13.07 20.74 -2.85
C THR A 329 -14.12 21.86 -2.83
N ALA A 330 -13.69 23.11 -3.00
CA ALA A 330 -14.61 24.23 -3.20
C ALA A 330 -15.43 24.12 -4.49
N GLU A 331 -14.90 23.47 -5.54
CA GLU A 331 -15.57 23.37 -6.85
C GLU A 331 -16.34 22.06 -7.09
N GLN A 332 -16.03 21.00 -6.34
CA GLN A 332 -16.61 19.67 -6.59
C GLN A 332 -16.84 18.91 -5.29
N ALA A 333 -17.99 18.24 -5.18
CA ALA A 333 -18.26 17.25 -4.14
C ALA A 333 -18.77 15.94 -4.76
N LEU A 334 -18.14 14.82 -4.38
CA LEU A 334 -18.45 13.48 -4.85
C LEU A 334 -18.88 12.61 -3.68
N PHE A 335 -20.10 12.10 -3.73
CA PHE A 335 -20.55 10.99 -2.88
C PHE A 335 -20.05 9.68 -3.45
N MET A 336 -19.50 8.82 -2.58
CA MET A 336 -19.02 7.50 -2.98
C MET A 336 -19.41 6.46 -1.95
N SER A 337 -19.78 5.28 -2.44
CA SER A 337 -20.17 4.15 -1.61
C SER A 337 -19.69 2.84 -2.23
N PHE A 338 -19.08 1.99 -1.41
CA PHE A 338 -18.41 0.76 -1.83
C PHE A 338 -18.96 -0.42 -1.04
N ASN A 339 -19.44 -1.44 -1.74
CA ASN A 339 -19.80 -2.73 -1.16
C ASN A 339 -18.64 -3.71 -1.34
N LEU A 340 -17.91 -3.95 -0.26
CA LEU A 340 -16.74 -4.84 -0.24
C LEU A 340 -17.11 -6.32 -0.08
N GLU A 341 -18.39 -6.65 0.03
CA GLU A 341 -18.85 -8.01 0.27
C GLU A 341 -19.30 -8.71 -1.02
N ALA A 342 -19.30 -10.04 -0.98
CA ALA A 342 -19.73 -10.93 -2.06
C ALA A 342 -21.27 -11.05 -2.19
N ALA A 343 -22.05 -10.26 -1.43
CA ALA A 343 -23.50 -10.24 -1.48
C ALA A 343 -24.03 -8.83 -1.81
N GLU A 344 -25.20 -8.74 -2.46
CA GLU A 344 -25.86 -7.45 -2.67
C GLU A 344 -26.23 -6.81 -1.32
N ARG A 345 -26.04 -5.49 -1.23
CA ARG A 345 -26.43 -4.68 -0.09
C ARG A 345 -27.40 -3.58 -0.50
N VAL A 346 -28.45 -3.43 0.29
CA VAL A 346 -29.41 -2.34 0.19
C VAL A 346 -29.28 -1.50 1.46
N VAL A 347 -28.97 -0.22 1.29
CA VAL A 347 -28.76 0.72 2.40
C VAL A 347 -29.69 1.92 2.22
N PRO A 348 -30.57 2.23 3.19
CA PRO A 348 -31.35 3.45 3.14
C PRO A 348 -30.45 4.69 3.12
N LEU A 349 -30.66 5.62 2.20
CA LEU A 349 -29.84 6.85 2.08
C LEU A 349 -29.88 7.70 3.35
N GLN A 350 -31.04 7.74 4.03
CA GLN A 350 -31.18 8.38 5.33
C GLN A 350 -30.22 7.77 6.39
N ALA A 351 -29.94 6.47 6.32
CA ALA A 351 -29.01 5.82 7.24
C ALA A 351 -27.55 6.24 7.01
N LEU A 352 -27.25 6.79 5.83
CA LEU A 352 -25.97 7.42 5.49
C LEU A 352 -25.97 8.94 5.71
N ALA A 353 -27.08 9.51 6.18
CA ALA A 353 -27.32 10.96 6.27
C ALA A 353 -27.18 11.68 4.92
N VAL A 354 -27.60 11.03 3.83
CA VAL A 354 -27.55 11.58 2.46
C VAL A 354 -28.96 11.77 1.92
N ASP A 355 -29.18 12.91 1.25
CA ASP A 355 -30.39 13.19 0.48
C ASP A 355 -30.18 12.75 -0.98
N GLY A 356 -30.89 11.70 -1.41
CA GLY A 356 -30.78 11.14 -2.75
C GLY A 356 -31.14 12.11 -3.87
N SER A 357 -32.00 13.11 -3.60
CA SER A 357 -32.40 14.10 -4.59
C SER A 357 -31.25 15.02 -5.01
N ARG A 358 -30.20 15.10 -4.19
CA ARG A 358 -28.98 15.87 -4.47
C ARG A 358 -27.92 15.07 -5.21
N LEU A 359 -28.08 13.75 -5.34
CA LEU A 359 -27.12 12.89 -6.00
C LEU A 359 -27.38 12.83 -7.50
N SER A 360 -26.32 13.04 -8.29
CA SER A 360 -26.35 12.91 -9.73
C SER A 360 -25.35 11.85 -10.15
N VAL A 361 -25.85 10.64 -10.42
CA VAL A 361 -25.03 9.56 -10.98
C VAL A 361 -24.77 9.87 -12.45
N ARG A 362 -23.58 10.41 -12.76
CA ARG A 362 -23.07 10.54 -14.14
C ARG A 362 -22.22 9.32 -14.46
N GLY A 363 -22.25 8.86 -15.71
CA GLY A 363 -21.44 7.72 -16.15
C GLY A 363 -19.99 7.85 -15.69
N ASN A 364 -19.56 6.92 -14.85
CA ASN A 364 -18.21 6.83 -14.32
C ASN A 364 -17.71 5.39 -14.52
N PRO A 365 -16.39 5.17 -14.63
CA PRO A 365 -15.82 3.88 -15.02
C PRO A 365 -15.73 2.89 -13.84
N VAL A 366 -16.74 2.87 -12.97
CA VAL A 366 -16.82 1.83 -11.94
C VAL A 366 -17.29 0.54 -12.60
N ALA A 367 -16.56 -0.56 -12.38
CA ALA A 367 -16.81 -1.86 -12.99
C ALA A 367 -18.25 -2.36 -12.80
N ARG A 368 -18.68 -2.45 -11.54
CA ARG A 368 -20.06 -2.77 -11.15
C ARG A 368 -20.67 -1.56 -10.50
N GLN A 369 -21.64 -0.97 -11.18
CA GLN A 369 -22.30 0.23 -10.73
C GLN A 369 -23.46 -0.11 -9.78
N GLY A 370 -23.46 0.50 -8.60
CA GLY A 370 -24.65 0.59 -7.76
C GLY A 370 -25.72 1.49 -8.38
N ARG A 371 -26.90 1.51 -7.79
CA ARG A 371 -28.02 2.35 -8.23
C ARG A 371 -28.80 2.91 -7.05
N ILE A 372 -29.49 4.01 -7.29
CA ILE A 372 -30.41 4.62 -6.33
C ILE A 372 -31.83 4.28 -6.78
N GLU A 373 -32.58 3.60 -5.93
CA GLU A 373 -33.98 3.23 -6.12
C GLU A 373 -34.84 3.87 -5.03
N GLY A 374 -35.49 4.99 -5.36
CA GLY A 374 -36.18 5.81 -4.35
C GLY A 374 -35.20 6.33 -3.30
N GLU A 375 -35.44 5.99 -2.03
CA GLU A 375 -34.61 6.38 -0.88
C GLU A 375 -33.56 5.32 -0.50
N SER A 376 -33.31 4.34 -1.38
CA SER A 376 -32.39 3.23 -1.13
C SER A 376 -31.23 3.24 -2.10
N LEU A 377 -30.03 3.01 -1.57
CA LEU A 377 -28.83 2.69 -2.32
C LEU A 377 -28.72 1.16 -2.46
N VAL A 378 -28.75 0.66 -3.69
CA VAL A 378 -28.58 -0.75 -4.01
C VAL A 378 -27.21 -0.98 -4.62
N LEU A 379 -26.38 -1.76 -3.95
CA LEU A 379 -25.02 -2.09 -4.33
C LEU A 379 -24.90 -3.61 -4.54
N PRO A 380 -24.75 -4.09 -5.79
CA PRO A 380 -24.38 -5.48 -6.06
C PRO A 380 -23.14 -5.92 -5.29
N ALA A 381 -22.87 -7.24 -5.26
CA ALA A 381 -21.61 -7.75 -4.74
C ALA A 381 -20.41 -7.09 -5.43
N HIS A 382 -19.39 -6.72 -4.65
CA HIS A 382 -18.16 -6.05 -5.12
C HIS A 382 -18.42 -4.88 -6.09
N SER A 383 -19.28 -3.94 -5.68
CA SER A 383 -19.70 -2.80 -6.50
C SER A 383 -19.45 -1.47 -5.81
N ALA A 384 -19.51 -0.39 -6.60
CA ALA A 384 -19.51 0.95 -6.05
C ALA A 384 -20.50 1.87 -6.76
N LEU A 385 -20.87 2.94 -6.09
CA LEU A 385 -21.59 4.07 -6.69
C LEU A 385 -20.77 5.33 -6.42
N ILE A 386 -20.53 6.10 -7.48
CA ILE A 386 -19.94 7.44 -7.43
C ILE A 386 -20.97 8.40 -8.03
N ALA A 387 -21.25 9.50 -7.34
CA ALA A 387 -22.21 10.51 -7.78
C ALA A 387 -21.73 11.92 -7.42
N ASP A 388 -22.01 12.88 -8.30
CA ASP A 388 -21.85 14.31 -7.96
C ASP A 388 -22.92 14.70 -6.93
N ILE A 389 -22.55 15.53 -5.95
CA ILE A 389 -23.49 16.17 -5.02
C ILE A 389 -23.80 17.57 -5.57
N ARG A 390 -25.09 17.84 -5.78
CA ARG A 390 -25.60 19.14 -6.26
C ARG A 390 -25.81 20.16 -5.16
#